data_AF-A0A7C3GFB6-F1
#
_entry.id   AF-A0A7C3GFB6-F1
#
_cell.length_a   1.000
_cell.length_b   1.000
_cell.length_c   1.000
_cell.angle_alpha   90.00
_cell.angle_beta   90.00
_cell.angle_gamma   90.00
#
_symmetry.space_group_name_H-M   'P 1'
#
loop_
_entity.id
_entity.type
_entity.pdbx_description
1 polymer ?
#
loop_
_entity_poly.entity_id
_entity_poly.type
_entity_poly.pdbx_seq_one_letter_code
_entity_poly.pdbx_strand_id
1 'polypeptide(L)'
;MANEENMEETQIIPFEEMDLEDFQLANQLYTNAGLDPVVDAGLKDYDERIEQENKLITKVLGPRASDIRGYGEAVARRVAFAVYSLLNRQYGGRVGDLRSHIMALQDERDRANNRYDDLMGRVVGILGEEYKELRSDSKMFMEKLTNVLGEDLKESKIDHQALAEKLADIDGLRNQVVNLTKEKEQLKESYESRLEEQKKTYEANLEKQKTNYETQLEKQENKYETKAEKQSEKHEKEITELKTQITGLQSDVKELEKKNQVLTTELAALKEDYARLQAAVNKLHEAVSLEELGETLGAELREFILKDSKVPDMVIDGVGKFIDFKKYLGMAAVRGAETALSNVEATLRQAMKE
;
A
#
# COMPACT_ATOMS: atom_id res chain seq x y z
N MET A 1 0.58 9.91 28.90
CA MET A 1 -0.53 9.15 28.29
C MET A 1 -0.20 9.07 26.81
N ALA A 2 0.21 7.88 26.38
CA ALA A 2 0.69 7.61 25.04
C ALA A 2 -0.49 7.57 24.06
N ASN A 3 -0.30 8.17 22.88
CA ASN A 3 -1.19 8.02 21.73
C ASN A 3 -0.91 6.65 21.11
N GLU A 4 -1.90 5.76 21.14
CA GLU A 4 -1.92 4.55 20.32
C GLU A 4 -2.28 4.94 18.89
N GLU A 5 -1.36 4.67 17.98
CA GLU A 5 -1.55 4.71 16.54
C GLU A 5 -2.52 3.59 16.14
N ASN A 6 -3.65 3.96 15.54
CA ASN A 6 -4.53 3.04 14.82
C ASN A 6 -3.77 2.50 13.60
N MET A 7 -3.11 1.36 13.78
CA MET A 7 -2.76 0.48 12.67
C MET A 7 -4.07 -0.11 12.14
N GLU A 8 -4.57 0.43 11.03
CA GLU A 8 -5.54 -0.27 10.20
C GLU A 8 -4.84 -1.51 9.64
N GLU A 9 -4.93 -2.62 10.37
CA GLU A 9 -4.63 -3.94 9.86
C GLU A 9 -5.49 -4.15 8.60
N THR A 10 -4.83 -4.19 7.45
CA THR A 10 -5.44 -4.59 6.19
C THR A 10 -5.89 -6.04 6.38
N GLN A 11 -7.17 -6.22 6.72
CA GLN A 11 -7.82 -7.53 6.85
C GLN A 11 -7.82 -8.23 5.48
N ILE A 12 -6.70 -8.85 5.15
CA ILE A 12 -6.61 -9.81 4.06
C ILE A 12 -7.33 -11.06 4.58
N ILE A 13 -8.56 -11.28 4.09
CA ILE A 13 -9.38 -12.43 4.47
C ILE A 13 -8.59 -13.72 4.19
N PRO A 14 -8.39 -14.60 5.18
CA PRO A 14 -7.71 -15.88 4.98
C PRO A 14 -8.55 -16.80 4.07
N PHE A 15 -7.87 -17.58 3.22
CA PHE A 15 -8.50 -18.41 2.17
C PHE A 15 -9.44 -19.50 2.70
N GLU A 16 -9.33 -19.83 3.98
CA GLU A 16 -10.18 -20.83 4.64
C GLU A 16 -11.60 -20.31 4.96
N GLU A 17 -11.87 -19.01 4.76
CA GLU A 17 -13.16 -18.38 5.08
C GLU A 17 -13.93 -17.87 3.86
N MET A 18 -13.44 -18.05 2.62
CA MET A 18 -14.18 -17.63 1.41
C MET A 18 -15.26 -18.63 1.04
N ASP A 19 -16.49 -18.15 0.93
CA ASP A 19 -17.63 -18.96 0.51
C ASP A 19 -17.56 -19.26 -1.01
N LEU A 20 -18.28 -20.28 -1.47
CA LEU A 20 -18.18 -20.77 -2.86
C LEU A 20 -18.56 -19.69 -3.89
N GLU A 21 -19.48 -18.79 -3.52
CA GLU A 21 -19.94 -17.67 -4.33
C GLU A 21 -18.86 -16.58 -4.46
N ASP A 22 -18.13 -16.29 -3.39
CA ASP A 22 -17.02 -15.34 -3.38
C ASP A 22 -15.85 -15.83 -4.24
N PHE A 23 -15.60 -17.14 -4.23
CA PHE A 23 -14.60 -17.75 -5.09
C PHE A 23 -14.96 -17.64 -6.59
N GLN A 24 -16.24 -17.83 -6.93
CA GLN A 24 -16.71 -17.67 -8.31
C GLN A 24 -16.63 -16.22 -8.78
N LEU A 25 -17.00 -15.27 -7.92
CA LEU A 25 -16.90 -13.84 -8.20
C LEU A 25 -15.44 -13.40 -8.37
N ALA A 26 -14.54 -13.85 -7.50
CA ALA A 26 -13.10 -13.57 -7.60
C ALA A 26 -12.50 -14.11 -8.92
N ASN A 27 -12.93 -15.30 -9.37
CA ASN A 27 -12.51 -15.84 -10.67
C ASN A 27 -13.02 -15.00 -11.84
N GLN A 28 -14.28 -14.59 -11.82
CA GLN A 28 -14.83 -13.72 -12.86
C GLN A 28 -14.11 -12.37 -12.90
N LEU A 29 -13.82 -11.78 -11.74
CA LEU A 29 -13.08 -10.53 -11.64
C LEU A 29 -11.63 -10.69 -12.14
N TYR A 30 -10.96 -11.78 -11.81
CA TYR A 30 -9.61 -12.09 -12.28
C TYR A 30 -9.55 -12.21 -13.82
N THR A 31 -10.47 -12.96 -14.41
CA THR A 31 -10.53 -13.15 -15.86
C THR A 31 -10.94 -11.86 -16.59
N ASN A 32 -11.92 -11.12 -16.06
CA ASN A 32 -12.39 -9.88 -16.67
C ASN A 32 -11.39 -8.72 -16.54
N ALA A 33 -10.61 -8.69 -15.47
CA ALA A 33 -9.54 -7.70 -15.28
C ALA A 33 -8.29 -8.01 -16.11
N GLY A 34 -8.24 -9.17 -16.79
CA GLY A 34 -7.13 -9.55 -17.66
C GLY A 34 -5.80 -9.58 -16.91
N LEU A 35 -5.77 -10.17 -15.72
CA LEU A 35 -4.59 -10.17 -14.84
C LEU A 35 -3.54 -11.23 -15.20
N ASP A 36 -3.84 -12.13 -16.14
CA ASP A 36 -2.89 -13.14 -16.64
C ASP A 36 -1.52 -12.57 -17.05
N PRO A 37 -1.42 -11.44 -17.80
CA PRO A 37 -0.14 -10.86 -18.17
C PRO A 37 0.66 -10.31 -16.97
N VAL A 38 -0.02 -9.93 -15.89
CA VAL A 38 0.62 -9.42 -14.66
C VAL A 38 1.19 -10.57 -13.85
N VAL A 39 0.47 -11.69 -13.78
CA VAL A 39 0.97 -12.93 -13.17
C VAL A 39 2.14 -13.48 -13.99
N ASP A 40 2.03 -13.49 -15.32
CA ASP A 40 3.10 -13.92 -16.22
C ASP A 40 4.35 -13.01 -16.12
N ALA A 41 4.16 -11.69 -15.98
CA ALA A 41 5.26 -10.76 -15.75
C ALA A 41 5.92 -10.96 -14.38
N GLY A 42 5.13 -11.22 -13.34
CA GLY A 42 5.64 -11.54 -12.00
C GLY A 42 6.41 -12.87 -11.97
N LEU A 43 5.95 -13.88 -12.71
CA LEU A 43 6.65 -15.15 -12.89
C LEU A 43 7.98 -14.94 -13.64
N LYS A 44 7.99 -14.09 -14.66
CA LYS A 44 9.22 -13.76 -15.40
C LYS A 44 10.24 -13.02 -14.54
N ASP A 45 9.80 -12.05 -13.72
CA ASP A 45 10.67 -11.33 -12.78
C ASP A 45 11.18 -12.25 -11.65
N TYR A 46 10.38 -13.26 -11.27
CA TYR A 46 10.77 -14.29 -10.32
C TYR A 46 11.80 -15.26 -10.92
N ASP A 47 11.59 -15.72 -12.16
CA ASP A 47 12.54 -16.55 -12.90
C ASP A 47 13.88 -15.80 -13.10
N GLU A 48 13.85 -14.51 -13.45
CA GLU A 48 15.04 -13.68 -13.59
C GLU A 48 15.82 -13.51 -12.26
N ARG A 49 15.13 -13.44 -11.11
CA ARG A 49 15.76 -13.38 -9.77
C ARG A 49 16.30 -14.74 -9.30
N ILE A 50 15.61 -15.84 -9.58
CA ILE A 50 16.10 -17.19 -9.24
C ILE A 50 17.28 -17.61 -10.12
N GLU A 51 17.29 -17.24 -11.40
CA GLU A 51 18.44 -17.43 -12.29
C GLU A 51 19.69 -16.70 -11.78
N GLN A 52 19.51 -15.54 -11.11
CA GLN A 52 20.58 -14.81 -10.45
C GLN A 52 21.01 -15.45 -9.12
N GLU A 53 20.11 -16.09 -8.38
CA GLU A 53 20.39 -16.51 -7.01
C GLU A 53 20.90 -17.95 -6.82
N ASN A 54 20.61 -18.97 -7.64
CA ASN A 54 21.27 -20.28 -7.43
C ASN A 54 21.12 -21.31 -8.57
N LYS A 55 22.14 -21.47 -9.41
CA LYS A 55 22.28 -22.59 -10.38
C LYS A 55 22.32 -23.98 -9.73
N LEU A 56 22.56 -24.07 -8.41
CA LEU A 56 22.65 -25.32 -7.66
C LEU A 56 21.29 -25.84 -7.19
N ILE A 57 20.32 -24.96 -6.90
CA ILE A 57 19.01 -25.34 -6.34
C ILE A 57 18.09 -25.87 -7.46
N THR A 58 18.14 -25.25 -8.65
CA THR A 58 17.34 -25.64 -9.83
C THR A 58 17.68 -27.04 -10.34
N LYS A 59 18.90 -27.54 -10.08
CA LYS A 59 19.37 -28.87 -10.51
C LYS A 59 18.93 -30.00 -9.58
N VAL A 60 18.58 -29.70 -8.33
CA VAL A 60 18.25 -30.69 -7.29
C VAL A 60 16.74 -30.82 -7.07
N LEU A 61 15.96 -29.76 -7.32
CA LEU A 61 14.52 -29.74 -7.00
C LEU A 61 13.57 -29.72 -8.21
N GLY A 62 14.10 -29.68 -9.44
CA GLY A 62 13.28 -29.63 -10.66
C GLY A 62 12.50 -28.31 -10.82
N PRO A 63 11.84 -28.09 -11.97
CA PRO A 63 11.15 -26.84 -12.24
C PRO A 63 9.90 -26.71 -11.35
N ARG A 64 9.98 -25.90 -10.29
CA ARG A 64 8.86 -25.56 -9.39
C ARG A 64 7.85 -24.57 -9.99
N ALA A 65 7.93 -24.29 -11.29
CA ALA A 65 7.16 -23.24 -11.97
C ALA A 65 5.63 -23.40 -11.83
N SER A 66 5.13 -24.63 -11.71
CA SER A 66 3.68 -24.90 -11.57
C SER A 66 3.10 -24.46 -10.22
N ASP A 67 3.84 -24.65 -9.12
CA ASP A 67 3.35 -24.28 -7.79
C ASP A 67 3.32 -22.76 -7.60
N ILE A 68 4.32 -22.07 -8.14
CA ILE A 68 4.50 -20.61 -7.97
C ILE A 68 3.47 -19.84 -8.80
N ARG A 69 3.13 -20.35 -9.99
CA ARG A 69 2.01 -19.83 -10.78
C ARG A 69 0.69 -19.97 -10.03
N GLY A 70 0.44 -21.11 -9.40
CA GLY A 70 -0.75 -21.33 -8.57
C GLY A 70 -0.86 -20.34 -7.40
N TYR A 71 0.25 -20.06 -6.71
CA TYR A 71 0.30 -19.04 -5.66
C TYR A 71 0.09 -17.62 -6.21
N GLY A 72 0.71 -17.28 -7.34
CA GLY A 72 0.55 -15.98 -8.00
C GLY A 72 -0.88 -15.70 -8.43
N GLU A 73 -1.54 -16.68 -9.05
CA GLU A 73 -2.95 -16.59 -9.44
C GLU A 73 -3.86 -16.47 -8.21
N ALA A 74 -3.59 -17.23 -7.14
CA ALA A 74 -4.38 -17.16 -5.91
C ALA A 74 -4.27 -15.79 -5.21
N VAL A 75 -3.08 -15.20 -5.19
CA VAL A 75 -2.85 -13.85 -4.63
C VAL A 75 -3.54 -12.79 -5.51
N ALA A 76 -3.41 -12.88 -6.83
CA ALA A 76 -4.06 -11.95 -7.75
C ALA A 76 -5.60 -11.97 -7.63
N ARG A 77 -6.21 -13.15 -7.49
CA ARG A 77 -7.65 -13.31 -7.25
C ARG A 77 -8.09 -12.65 -5.94
N ARG A 78 -7.32 -12.80 -4.85
CA ARG A 78 -7.63 -12.16 -3.55
C ARG A 78 -7.54 -10.63 -3.62
N VAL A 79 -6.49 -10.11 -4.27
CA VAL A 79 -6.30 -8.66 -4.42
C VAL A 79 -7.43 -8.07 -5.28
N ALA A 80 -7.81 -8.73 -6.37
CA ALA A 80 -8.93 -8.29 -7.20
C ALA A 80 -10.25 -8.25 -6.41
N PHE A 81 -10.52 -9.27 -5.60
CA PHE A 81 -11.72 -9.32 -4.75
C PHE A 81 -11.71 -8.24 -3.65
N ALA A 82 -10.58 -8.02 -2.97
CA ALA A 82 -10.42 -7.00 -1.94
C ALA A 82 -10.59 -5.57 -2.51
N VAL A 83 -10.03 -5.31 -3.69
CA VAL A 83 -10.20 -4.02 -4.38
C VAL A 83 -11.65 -3.82 -4.79
N TYR A 84 -12.30 -4.86 -5.31
CA TYR A 84 -13.72 -4.80 -5.67
C TYR A 84 -14.62 -4.54 -4.46
N SER A 85 -14.41 -5.23 -3.34
CA SER A 85 -15.21 -5.04 -2.13
C SER A 85 -15.02 -3.66 -1.50
N LEU A 86 -13.79 -3.11 -1.53
CA LEU A 86 -13.50 -1.73 -1.11
C LEU A 86 -14.17 -0.70 -2.03
N LEU A 87 -14.07 -0.87 -3.35
CA LEU A 87 -14.75 0.00 -4.31
C LEU A 87 -16.26 -0.07 -4.13
N ASN A 88 -16.83 -1.25 -3.96
CA ASN A 88 -18.27 -1.42 -3.81
C ASN A 88 -18.77 -0.83 -2.49
N ARG A 89 -17.97 -0.87 -1.41
CA ARG A 89 -18.28 -0.20 -0.14
C ARG A 89 -18.22 1.33 -0.25
N GLN A 90 -17.21 1.86 -0.95
CA GLN A 90 -17.01 3.31 -1.09
C GLN A 90 -17.94 3.96 -2.11
N TYR A 91 -18.19 3.30 -3.24
CA TYR A 91 -19.05 3.79 -4.32
C TYR A 91 -20.50 3.34 -4.17
N GLY A 92 -20.78 2.18 -3.58
CA GLY A 92 -22.15 1.73 -3.31
C GLY A 92 -22.89 2.65 -2.34
N GLY A 93 -22.20 3.20 -1.33
CA GLY A 93 -22.75 4.23 -0.45
C GLY A 93 -23.07 5.52 -1.20
N ARG A 94 -22.11 6.05 -1.98
CA ARG A 94 -22.30 7.29 -2.75
C ARG A 94 -23.36 7.18 -3.84
N VAL A 95 -23.46 6.02 -4.50
CA VAL A 95 -24.50 5.74 -5.50
C VAL A 95 -25.87 5.56 -4.83
N GLY A 96 -25.92 4.98 -3.64
CA GLY A 96 -27.12 4.92 -2.81
C GLY A 96 -27.62 6.31 -2.40
N ASP A 97 -26.71 7.19 -1.99
CA ASP A 97 -27.00 8.58 -1.62
C ASP A 97 -27.49 9.37 -2.85
N LEU A 98 -26.82 9.23 -4.00
CA LEU A 98 -27.22 9.85 -5.27
C LEU A 98 -28.61 9.36 -5.72
N ARG A 99 -28.88 8.05 -5.62
CA ARG A 99 -30.18 7.47 -5.99
C ARG A 99 -31.30 7.99 -5.07
N SER A 100 -31.01 8.13 -3.78
CA SER A 100 -31.95 8.69 -2.81
C SER A 100 -32.24 10.17 -3.09
N HIS A 101 -31.21 10.94 -3.45
CA HIS A 101 -31.38 12.34 -3.85
C HIS A 101 -32.18 12.49 -5.15
N ILE A 102 -31.94 11.64 -6.15
CA ILE A 102 -32.71 11.62 -7.40
C ILE A 102 -34.18 11.28 -7.15
N MET A 103 -34.47 10.30 -6.30
CA MET A 103 -35.84 9.95 -5.91
C MET A 103 -36.55 11.11 -5.21
N ALA A 104 -35.87 11.80 -4.27
CA ALA A 104 -36.44 12.95 -3.59
C ALA A 104 -36.77 14.10 -4.56
N LEU A 105 -35.88 14.38 -5.52
CA LEU A 105 -36.11 15.39 -6.56
C LEU A 105 -37.27 15.00 -7.49
N GLN A 106 -37.43 13.72 -7.81
CA GLN A 106 -38.56 13.23 -8.60
C GLN A 106 -39.89 13.42 -7.85
N ASP A 107 -39.95 13.07 -6.57
CA ASP A 107 -41.14 13.28 -5.74
C ASP A 107 -41.49 14.75 -5.54
N GLU A 108 -40.50 15.64 -5.47
CA GLU A 108 -40.71 17.09 -5.42
C GLU A 108 -41.26 17.63 -6.74
N ARG A 109 -40.70 17.17 -7.87
CA ARG A 109 -41.19 17.52 -9.21
C ARG A 109 -42.66 17.10 -9.38
N ASP A 110 -43.01 15.89 -8.99
CA ASP A 110 -44.36 15.38 -9.16
C ASP A 110 -45.37 16.10 -8.27
N ARG A 111 -44.97 16.44 -7.03
CA ARG A 111 -45.77 17.31 -6.15
C ARG A 111 -45.94 18.71 -6.72
N ALA A 112 -44.90 19.28 -7.33
CA ALA A 112 -44.99 20.59 -7.97
C ALA A 112 -45.93 20.56 -9.18
N ASN A 113 -45.83 19.55 -10.04
CA ASN A 113 -46.71 19.38 -11.21
C ASN A 113 -48.18 19.26 -10.78
N ASN A 114 -48.48 18.45 -9.77
CA ASN A 114 -49.85 18.34 -9.25
C ASN A 114 -50.40 19.68 -8.71
N ARG A 115 -49.54 20.50 -8.09
CA ARG A 115 -49.92 21.85 -7.65
C ARG A 115 -50.16 22.80 -8.82
N TYR A 116 -49.35 22.70 -9.87
CA TYR A 116 -49.55 23.47 -11.10
C TYR A 116 -50.88 23.10 -11.77
N ASP A 117 -51.20 21.80 -11.87
CA ASP A 117 -52.46 21.35 -12.46
C ASP A 117 -53.68 21.80 -11.64
N ASP A 118 -53.62 21.73 -10.32
CA ASP A 118 -54.70 22.21 -9.44
C ASP A 118 -54.86 23.75 -9.53
N LEU A 119 -53.75 24.48 -9.58
CA LEU A 119 -53.77 25.93 -9.78
C LEU A 119 -54.36 26.31 -11.14
N MET A 120 -53.93 25.63 -12.21
CA MET A 120 -54.46 25.84 -13.56
C MET A 120 -55.94 25.51 -13.65
N GLY A 121 -56.40 24.45 -12.99
CA GLY A 121 -57.82 24.10 -12.89
C GLY A 121 -58.64 25.19 -12.21
N ARG A 122 -58.15 25.75 -11.08
CA ARG A 122 -58.80 26.86 -10.38
C ARG A 122 -58.82 28.14 -11.20
N VAL A 123 -57.72 28.48 -11.87
CA VAL A 123 -57.62 29.67 -12.72
C VAL A 123 -58.61 29.55 -13.88
N VAL A 124 -58.69 28.39 -14.54
CA VAL A 124 -59.67 28.12 -15.61
C VAL A 124 -61.11 28.18 -15.09
N GLY A 125 -61.37 27.67 -13.88
CA GLY A 125 -62.68 27.76 -13.23
C GLY A 125 -63.10 29.19 -12.93
N ILE A 126 -62.23 29.96 -12.27
CA ILE A 126 -62.48 31.36 -11.90
C ILE A 126 -62.65 32.22 -13.15
N LEU A 127 -61.73 32.16 -14.12
CA LEU A 127 -61.88 32.90 -15.37
C LEU A 127 -63.12 32.46 -16.17
N GLY A 128 -63.46 31.17 -16.15
CA GLY A 128 -64.66 30.67 -16.84
C GLY A 128 -65.96 31.19 -16.23
N GLU A 129 -66.06 31.20 -14.90
CA GLU A 129 -67.22 31.70 -14.16
C GLU A 129 -67.32 33.23 -14.26
N GLU A 130 -66.22 33.95 -14.00
CA GLU A 130 -66.16 35.42 -14.09
C GLU A 130 -66.50 35.91 -15.51
N TYR A 131 -66.04 35.21 -16.56
CA TYR A 131 -66.37 35.59 -17.94
C TYR A 131 -67.84 35.34 -18.28
N LYS A 132 -68.46 34.32 -17.67
CA LYS A 132 -69.88 33.99 -17.85
C LYS A 132 -70.77 35.00 -17.11
N GLU A 133 -70.40 35.38 -15.90
CA GLU A 133 -71.04 36.44 -15.12
C GLU A 133 -70.92 37.79 -15.82
N LEU A 134 -69.72 38.17 -16.28
CA LEU A 134 -69.52 39.42 -17.00
C LEU A 134 -70.35 39.49 -18.30
N ARG A 135 -70.54 38.36 -18.99
CA ARG A 135 -71.39 38.27 -20.18
C ARG A 135 -72.88 38.33 -19.84
N SER A 136 -73.29 37.76 -18.71
CA SER A 136 -74.65 37.88 -18.16
C SER A 136 -74.97 39.34 -17.83
N ASP A 137 -74.07 40.00 -17.09
CA ASP A 137 -74.21 41.38 -16.66
C ASP A 137 -74.15 42.35 -17.84
N SER A 138 -73.28 42.09 -18.81
CA SER A 138 -73.24 42.87 -20.05
C SER A 138 -74.55 42.75 -20.84
N LYS A 139 -75.18 41.57 -20.90
CA LYS A 139 -76.49 41.41 -21.52
C LYS A 139 -77.58 42.17 -20.77
N MET A 140 -77.64 42.03 -19.45
CA MET A 140 -78.60 42.79 -18.63
C MET A 140 -78.39 44.31 -18.75
N PHE A 141 -77.14 44.75 -18.81
CA PHE A 141 -76.78 46.14 -19.03
C PHE A 141 -77.26 46.63 -20.38
N MET A 142 -76.99 45.88 -21.47
CA MET A 142 -77.46 46.24 -22.81
C MET A 142 -78.99 46.26 -22.90
N GLU A 143 -79.68 45.35 -22.24
CA GLU A 143 -81.14 45.29 -22.21
C GLU A 143 -81.73 46.49 -21.43
N LYS A 144 -81.16 46.84 -20.28
CA LYS A 144 -81.50 48.06 -19.54
C LYS A 144 -81.18 49.32 -20.33
N LEU A 145 -80.03 49.37 -21.01
CA LEU A 145 -79.62 50.52 -21.82
C LEU A 145 -80.55 50.69 -23.02
N THR A 146 -81.01 49.60 -23.62
CA THR A 146 -81.96 49.63 -24.75
C THR A 146 -83.36 50.06 -24.28
N ASN A 147 -83.80 49.62 -23.11
CA ASN A 147 -85.09 50.06 -22.54
C ASN A 147 -85.05 51.53 -22.10
N VAL A 148 -84.03 51.92 -21.33
CA VAL A 148 -83.88 53.30 -20.82
C VAL A 148 -83.68 54.29 -21.98
N LEU A 149 -82.81 54.02 -22.94
CA LEU A 149 -82.66 54.89 -24.11
C LEU A 149 -83.89 54.84 -25.04
N GLY A 150 -84.57 53.70 -25.13
CA GLY A 150 -85.77 53.53 -25.96
C GLY A 150 -87.00 54.25 -25.41
N GLU A 151 -87.11 54.40 -24.09
CA GLU A 151 -88.16 55.15 -23.39
C GLU A 151 -87.79 56.65 -23.26
N ASP A 152 -86.55 56.99 -22.85
CA ASP A 152 -86.16 58.39 -22.61
C ASP A 152 -86.02 59.24 -23.89
N LEU A 153 -85.65 58.64 -25.03
CA LEU A 153 -85.58 59.38 -26.32
C LEU A 153 -86.95 59.81 -26.84
N LYS A 154 -88.03 59.18 -26.37
CA LYS A 154 -89.40 59.56 -26.77
C LYS A 154 -89.98 60.68 -25.89
N GLU A 155 -89.44 60.88 -24.69
CA GLU A 155 -90.01 61.81 -23.70
C GLU A 155 -89.14 63.05 -23.41
N SER A 156 -87.85 63.05 -23.74
CA SER A 156 -86.94 64.13 -23.32
C SER A 156 -86.78 65.24 -24.36
N LYS A 157 -87.36 66.42 -24.08
CA LYS A 157 -86.74 67.71 -24.45
C LYS A 157 -85.43 67.83 -23.65
N ILE A 158 -84.32 67.44 -24.27
CA ILE A 158 -83.00 67.40 -23.63
C ILE A 158 -82.61 68.80 -23.15
N ASP A 159 -82.41 68.93 -21.84
CA ASP A 159 -81.96 70.17 -21.20
C ASP A 159 -80.45 70.36 -21.47
N HIS A 160 -80.13 71.25 -22.40
CA HIS A 160 -78.77 71.43 -22.91
C HIS A 160 -77.75 71.84 -21.83
N GLN A 161 -78.20 72.44 -20.73
CA GLN A 161 -77.36 72.84 -19.61
C GLN A 161 -76.87 71.63 -18.79
N ALA A 162 -77.77 70.69 -18.47
CA ALA A 162 -77.41 69.46 -17.75
C ALA A 162 -76.48 68.56 -18.59
N LEU A 163 -76.58 68.61 -19.91
CA LEU A 163 -75.69 67.91 -20.82
C LEU A 163 -74.28 68.54 -20.85
N ALA A 164 -74.19 69.88 -20.79
CA ALA A 164 -72.91 70.59 -20.72
C ALA A 164 -72.16 70.33 -19.41
N GLU A 165 -72.84 70.28 -18.27
CA GLU A 165 -72.24 69.93 -16.97
C GLU A 165 -71.70 68.50 -16.97
N LYS A 166 -72.48 67.53 -17.46
CA LYS A 166 -72.02 66.13 -17.60
C LYS A 166 -70.83 65.99 -18.55
N LEU A 167 -70.78 66.79 -19.62
CA LEU A 167 -69.62 66.80 -20.52
C LEU A 167 -68.36 67.37 -19.85
N ALA A 168 -68.50 68.41 -19.03
CA ALA A 168 -67.40 68.96 -18.25
C ALA A 168 -66.86 67.93 -17.23
N ASP A 169 -67.74 67.17 -16.58
CA ASP A 169 -67.34 66.07 -15.69
C ASP A 169 -66.63 64.94 -16.44
N ILE A 170 -67.12 64.56 -17.63
CA ILE A 170 -66.48 63.55 -18.48
C ILE A 170 -65.07 64.01 -18.90
N ASP A 171 -64.88 65.28 -19.24
CA ASP A 171 -63.57 65.81 -19.61
C ASP A 171 -62.63 65.89 -18.38
N GLY A 172 -63.16 66.20 -17.20
CA GLY A 172 -62.43 66.09 -15.93
C GLY A 172 -61.95 64.66 -15.64
N LEU A 173 -62.83 63.67 -15.81
CA LEU A 173 -62.50 62.25 -15.66
C LEU A 173 -61.49 61.79 -16.71
N ARG A 174 -61.60 62.24 -17.97
CA ARG A 174 -60.61 61.95 -19.03
C ARG A 174 -59.22 62.46 -18.65
N ASN A 175 -59.13 63.67 -18.10
CA ASN A 175 -57.85 64.22 -17.63
C ASN A 175 -57.27 63.40 -16.47
N GLN A 176 -58.09 62.95 -15.53
CA GLN A 176 -57.66 62.04 -14.47
C GLN A 176 -57.15 60.70 -15.03
N VAL A 177 -57.86 60.10 -15.99
CA VAL A 177 -57.42 58.86 -16.66
C VAL A 177 -56.09 59.05 -17.37
N VAL A 178 -55.89 60.18 -18.07
CA VAL A 178 -54.60 60.50 -18.72
C VAL A 178 -53.47 60.64 -17.70
N ASN A 179 -53.71 61.32 -16.58
CA ASN A 179 -52.71 61.48 -15.53
C ASN A 179 -52.37 60.14 -14.86
N LEU A 180 -53.38 59.34 -14.49
CA LEU A 180 -53.19 58.01 -13.91
C LEU A 180 -52.46 57.07 -14.89
N THR A 181 -52.72 57.19 -16.20
CA THR A 181 -52.00 56.39 -17.21
C THR A 181 -50.52 56.77 -17.23
N LYS A 182 -50.20 58.07 -17.20
CA LYS A 182 -48.81 58.55 -17.13
C LYS A 182 -48.11 58.13 -15.83
N GLU A 183 -48.78 58.24 -14.69
CA GLU A 183 -48.23 57.80 -13.40
C GLU A 183 -47.97 56.29 -13.40
N LYS A 184 -48.87 55.49 -13.97
CA LYS A 184 -48.68 54.04 -14.12
C LYS A 184 -47.48 53.70 -15.01
N GLU A 185 -47.30 54.43 -16.11
CA GLU A 185 -46.15 54.27 -17.02
C GLU A 185 -44.83 54.59 -16.28
N GLN A 186 -44.76 55.74 -15.61
CA GLN A 186 -43.59 56.15 -14.82
C GLN A 186 -43.27 55.17 -13.70
N LEU A 187 -44.31 54.67 -13.02
CA LEU A 187 -44.15 53.69 -11.96
C LEU A 187 -43.57 52.38 -12.53
N LYS A 188 -44.06 51.92 -13.68
CA LYS A 188 -43.55 50.75 -14.38
C LYS A 188 -42.07 50.92 -14.75
N GLU A 189 -41.69 52.05 -15.37
CA GLU A 189 -40.30 52.35 -15.72
C GLU A 189 -39.40 52.36 -14.47
N SER A 190 -39.87 52.95 -13.37
CA SER A 190 -39.11 53.00 -12.12
C SER A 190 -38.90 51.61 -11.50
N TYR A 191 -39.90 50.73 -11.60
CA TYR A 191 -39.79 49.35 -11.13
C TYR A 191 -38.85 48.53 -12.01
N GLU A 192 -38.95 48.67 -13.34
CA GLU A 192 -38.06 48.00 -14.28
C GLU A 192 -36.60 48.42 -14.04
N SER A 193 -36.34 49.71 -13.83
CA SER A 193 -35.01 50.23 -13.52
C SER A 193 -34.44 49.66 -12.21
N ARG A 194 -35.24 49.62 -11.13
CA ARG A 194 -34.82 49.03 -9.84
C ARG A 194 -34.53 47.55 -9.96
N LEU A 195 -35.35 46.82 -10.71
CA LEU A 195 -35.19 45.38 -10.91
C LEU A 195 -33.90 45.07 -11.69
N GLU A 196 -33.56 45.91 -12.66
CA GLU A 196 -32.33 45.80 -13.43
C GLU A 196 -31.08 46.15 -12.60
N GLU A 197 -31.15 47.20 -11.77
CA GLU A 197 -30.08 47.53 -10.83
C GLU A 197 -29.86 46.40 -9.83
N GLN A 198 -30.94 45.86 -9.27
CA GLN A 198 -30.88 44.75 -8.34
C GLN A 198 -30.24 43.51 -8.98
N LYS A 199 -30.61 43.16 -10.21
CA LYS A 199 -29.95 42.07 -10.98
C LYS A 199 -28.46 42.31 -11.13
N LYS A 200 -28.04 43.49 -11.57
CA LYS A 200 -26.62 43.84 -11.71
C LYS A 200 -25.85 43.71 -10.40
N THR A 201 -26.45 44.13 -9.28
CA THR A 201 -25.80 43.97 -7.96
C THR A 201 -25.68 42.50 -7.55
N TYR A 202 -26.68 41.68 -7.83
CA TYR A 202 -26.62 40.24 -7.56
C TYR A 202 -25.57 39.54 -8.43
N GLU A 203 -25.51 39.85 -9.72
CA GLU A 203 -24.51 39.34 -10.65
C GLU A 203 -23.10 39.72 -10.21
N ALA A 204 -22.87 40.99 -9.85
CA ALA A 204 -21.58 41.46 -9.36
C ALA A 204 -21.17 40.79 -8.05
N ASN A 205 -22.11 40.55 -7.13
CA ASN A 205 -21.82 39.84 -5.88
C ASN A 205 -21.53 38.36 -6.11
N LEU A 206 -22.26 37.71 -7.01
CA LEU A 206 -22.01 36.33 -7.40
C LEU A 206 -20.62 36.17 -8.01
N GLU A 207 -20.22 37.11 -8.87
CA GLU A 207 -18.89 37.09 -9.50
C GLU A 207 -17.76 37.30 -8.48
N LYS A 208 -17.95 38.22 -7.53
CA LYS A 208 -17.01 38.38 -6.40
C LYS A 208 -16.89 37.12 -5.55
N GLN A 209 -17.99 36.40 -5.33
CA GLN A 209 -17.95 35.14 -4.60
C GLN A 209 -17.21 34.06 -5.40
N LYS A 210 -17.49 33.90 -6.70
CA LYS A 210 -16.79 32.95 -7.57
C LYS A 210 -15.29 33.17 -7.56
N THR A 211 -14.85 34.39 -7.84
CA THR A 211 -13.43 34.77 -7.84
C THR A 211 -12.74 34.53 -6.49
N ASN A 212 -13.43 34.77 -5.37
CA ASN A 212 -12.91 34.45 -4.05
C ASN A 212 -12.78 32.93 -3.83
N TYR A 213 -13.77 32.13 -4.24
CA TYR A 213 -13.69 30.67 -4.15
C TYR A 213 -12.60 30.09 -5.06
N GLU A 214 -12.47 30.59 -6.29
CA GLU A 214 -11.40 30.22 -7.22
C GLU A 214 -10.01 30.51 -6.63
N THR A 215 -9.82 31.70 -6.06
CA THR A 215 -8.55 32.07 -5.40
C THR A 215 -8.27 31.17 -4.18
N GLN A 216 -9.29 30.75 -3.43
CA GLN A 216 -9.12 29.85 -2.29
C GLN A 216 -8.78 28.43 -2.76
N LEU A 217 -9.40 27.96 -3.83
CA LEU A 217 -9.13 26.66 -4.44
C LEU A 217 -7.67 26.61 -4.91
N GLU A 218 -7.24 27.61 -5.69
CA GLU A 218 -5.87 27.72 -6.20
C GLU A 218 -4.83 27.74 -5.07
N LYS A 219 -5.11 28.45 -3.97
CA LYS A 219 -4.24 28.46 -2.78
C LYS A 219 -4.15 27.09 -2.11
N GLN A 220 -5.25 26.34 -2.07
CA GLN A 220 -5.25 24.99 -1.51
C GLN A 220 -4.50 24.02 -2.42
N GLU A 221 -4.74 24.06 -3.73
CA GLU A 221 -4.05 23.24 -4.73
C GLU A 221 -2.55 23.43 -4.64
N ASN A 222 -2.07 24.67 -4.71
CA ASN A 222 -0.64 25.01 -4.56
C ASN A 222 -0.06 24.52 -3.22
N LYS A 223 -0.84 24.55 -2.14
CA LYS A 223 -0.39 24.06 -0.82
C LYS A 223 -0.26 22.54 -0.79
N TYR A 224 -1.14 21.81 -1.46
CA TYR A 224 -1.05 20.35 -1.54
C TYR A 224 0.05 19.91 -2.50
N GLU A 225 0.20 20.58 -3.64
CA GLU A 225 1.26 20.34 -4.61
C GLU A 225 2.64 20.53 -3.99
N THR A 226 2.90 21.68 -3.38
CA THR A 226 4.20 21.95 -2.71
C THR A 226 4.49 20.99 -1.55
N LYS A 227 3.47 20.46 -0.86
CA LYS A 227 3.67 19.43 0.17
C LYS A 227 4.04 18.09 -0.44
N ALA A 228 3.36 17.70 -1.52
CA ALA A 228 3.64 16.47 -2.24
C ALA A 228 5.06 16.49 -2.83
N GLU A 229 5.47 17.61 -3.44
CA GLU A 229 6.83 17.80 -3.97
C GLU A 229 7.90 17.65 -2.87
N LYS A 230 7.74 18.36 -1.74
CA LYS A 230 8.69 18.26 -0.61
C LYS A 230 8.79 16.85 -0.04
N GLN A 231 7.66 16.14 0.03
CA GLN A 231 7.66 14.76 0.49
C GLN A 231 8.33 13.83 -0.51
N SER A 232 8.08 14.02 -1.81
CA SER A 232 8.74 13.29 -2.89
C SER A 232 10.25 13.49 -2.86
N GLU A 233 10.73 14.74 -2.77
CA GLU A 233 12.17 15.04 -2.67
C GLU A 233 12.82 14.42 -1.44
N LYS A 234 12.11 14.41 -0.30
CA LYS A 234 12.59 13.77 0.92
C LYS A 234 12.74 12.26 0.73
N HIS A 235 11.71 11.60 0.20
CA HIS A 235 11.75 10.17 -0.07
C HIS A 235 12.82 9.81 -1.10
N GLU A 236 13.03 10.64 -2.12
CA GLU A 236 14.08 10.43 -3.12
C GLU A 236 15.47 10.45 -2.49
N LYS A 237 15.74 11.42 -1.59
CA LYS A 237 16.99 11.47 -0.83
C LYS A 237 17.17 10.23 0.05
N GLU A 238 16.15 9.82 0.80
CA GLU A 238 16.21 8.61 1.64
C GLU A 238 16.47 7.34 0.80
N ILE A 239 15.82 7.21 -0.36
CA ILE A 239 16.04 6.09 -1.28
C ILE A 239 17.49 6.07 -1.80
N THR A 240 18.05 7.23 -2.16
CA THR A 240 19.45 7.29 -2.64
C THR A 240 20.45 6.95 -1.54
N GLU A 241 20.22 7.39 -0.31
CA GLU A 241 21.05 7.06 0.84
C GLU A 241 21.00 5.56 1.16
N LEU A 242 19.79 4.99 1.25
CA LEU A 242 19.59 3.56 1.49
C LEU A 242 20.22 2.70 0.39
N LYS A 243 20.10 3.10 -0.88
CA LYS A 243 20.79 2.42 -2.00
C LYS A 243 22.30 2.41 -1.80
N THR A 244 22.89 3.53 -1.40
CA THR A 244 24.33 3.62 -1.14
C THR A 244 24.75 2.68 0.00
N GLN A 245 23.98 2.64 1.09
CA GLN A 245 24.23 1.72 2.21
C GLN A 245 24.13 0.24 1.79
N ILE A 246 23.11 -0.13 1.00
CA ILE A 246 22.94 -1.48 0.47
C ILE A 246 24.15 -1.89 -0.36
N THR A 247 24.65 -1.01 -1.24
CA THR A 247 25.84 -1.31 -2.06
C THR A 247 27.11 -1.48 -1.22
N GLY A 248 27.24 -0.73 -0.12
CA GLY A 248 28.32 -0.90 0.85
C GLY A 248 28.27 -2.27 1.52
N LEU A 249 27.12 -2.60 2.11
CA LEU A 249 26.89 -3.89 2.78
C LEU A 249 27.08 -5.08 1.83
N GLN A 250 26.66 -4.96 0.57
CA GLN A 250 26.90 -5.99 -0.45
C GLN A 250 28.39 -6.22 -0.73
N SER A 251 29.22 -5.17 -0.69
CA SER A 251 30.68 -5.32 -0.80
C SER A 251 31.26 -6.01 0.43
N ASP A 252 30.83 -5.63 1.63
CA ASP A 252 31.30 -6.21 2.88
C ASP A 252 30.97 -7.71 2.98
N VAL A 253 29.74 -8.09 2.60
CA VAL A 253 29.32 -9.50 2.53
C VAL A 253 30.22 -10.31 1.60
N LYS A 254 30.50 -9.79 0.40
CA LYS A 254 31.41 -10.46 -0.56
C LYS A 254 32.82 -10.61 -0.01
N GLU A 255 33.32 -9.64 0.74
CA GLU A 255 34.63 -9.73 1.38
C GLU A 255 34.66 -10.79 2.48
N LEU A 256 33.62 -10.81 3.33
CA LEU A 256 33.48 -11.82 4.39
C LEU A 256 33.34 -13.23 3.83
N GLU A 257 32.58 -13.42 2.75
CA GLU A 257 32.46 -14.70 2.06
C GLU A 257 33.82 -15.21 1.56
N LYS A 258 34.63 -14.33 0.95
CA LYS A 258 36.00 -14.69 0.52
C LYS A 258 36.88 -15.08 1.71
N LYS A 259 36.85 -14.31 2.80
CA LYS A 259 37.61 -14.64 4.03
C LYS A 259 37.18 -15.98 4.60
N ASN A 260 35.89 -16.28 4.62
CA ASN A 260 35.36 -17.53 5.13
C ASN A 260 35.77 -18.73 4.26
N GLN A 261 35.79 -18.57 2.93
CA GLN A 261 36.33 -19.59 2.02
C GLN A 261 37.81 -19.89 2.32
N VAL A 262 38.63 -18.85 2.46
CA VAL A 262 40.06 -19.00 2.81
C VAL A 262 40.22 -19.73 4.15
N LEU A 263 39.56 -19.28 5.20
CA LEU A 263 39.61 -19.93 6.52
C LEU A 263 39.15 -21.39 6.48
N THR A 264 38.12 -21.68 5.67
CA THR A 264 37.63 -23.06 5.50
C THR A 264 38.70 -23.95 4.85
N THR A 265 39.42 -23.43 3.84
CA THR A 265 40.53 -24.16 3.22
C THR A 265 41.71 -24.35 4.16
N GLU A 266 42.08 -23.32 4.92
CA GLU A 266 43.16 -23.39 5.91
C GLU A 266 42.84 -24.39 7.04
N LEU A 267 41.60 -24.40 7.55
CA LEU A 267 41.16 -25.38 8.54
C LEU A 267 41.18 -26.81 8.00
N ALA A 268 40.83 -27.01 6.72
CA ALA A 268 40.90 -28.33 6.09
C ALA A 268 42.36 -28.82 5.97
N ALA A 269 43.27 -27.95 5.52
CA ALA A 269 44.70 -28.25 5.44
C ALA A 269 45.28 -28.57 6.82
N LEU A 270 44.97 -27.75 7.84
CA LEU A 270 45.45 -27.97 9.20
C LEU A 270 44.96 -29.30 9.78
N LYS A 271 43.71 -29.70 9.49
CA LYS A 271 43.19 -31.02 9.89
C LYS A 271 43.93 -32.16 9.20
N GLU A 272 44.31 -32.00 7.94
CA GLU A 272 45.10 -33.01 7.21
C GLU A 272 46.51 -33.11 7.79
N ASP A 273 47.16 -31.98 8.05
CA ASP A 273 48.49 -31.94 8.66
C ASP A 273 48.47 -32.55 10.07
N TYR A 274 47.43 -32.29 10.85
CA TYR A 274 47.20 -32.92 12.14
C TYR A 274 47.09 -34.45 12.02
N ALA A 275 46.29 -34.94 11.07
CA ALA A 275 46.14 -36.38 10.83
C ALA A 275 47.46 -37.05 10.39
N ARG A 276 48.25 -36.36 9.53
CA ARG A 276 49.59 -36.82 9.11
C ARG A 276 50.56 -36.87 10.28
N LEU A 277 50.58 -35.85 11.13
CA LEU A 277 51.40 -35.81 12.33
C LEU A 277 51.04 -36.96 13.27
N GLN A 278 49.75 -37.17 13.52
CA GLN A 278 49.27 -38.27 14.36
C GLN A 278 49.67 -39.65 13.81
N ALA A 279 49.58 -39.85 12.50
CA ALA A 279 50.04 -41.09 11.86
C ALA A 279 51.58 -41.28 11.96
N ALA A 280 52.36 -40.20 11.81
CA ALA A 280 53.82 -40.25 11.96
C ALA A 280 54.24 -40.61 13.39
N VAL A 281 53.56 -40.06 14.40
CA VAL A 281 53.78 -40.40 15.82
C VAL A 281 53.50 -41.88 16.08
N ASN A 282 52.38 -42.40 15.57
CA ASN A 282 52.06 -43.83 15.71
C ASN A 282 53.10 -44.74 15.05
N LYS A 283 53.57 -44.39 13.84
CA LYS A 283 54.65 -45.12 13.17
C LYS A 283 55.96 -45.10 13.93
N LEU A 284 56.32 -43.96 14.53
CA LEU A 284 57.52 -43.87 15.36
C LEU A 284 57.42 -44.81 16.57
N HIS A 285 56.24 -44.91 17.17
CA HIS A 285 55.97 -45.83 18.26
C HIS A 285 56.11 -47.30 17.84
N GLU A 286 55.66 -47.67 16.64
CA GLU A 286 55.79 -49.03 16.09
C GLU A 286 57.22 -49.38 15.64
N ALA A 287 57.97 -48.41 15.07
CA ALA A 287 59.30 -48.64 14.53
C ALA A 287 60.39 -48.78 15.60
N VAL A 288 60.18 -48.23 16.79
CA VAL A 288 61.09 -48.43 17.93
C VAL A 288 60.72 -49.77 18.59
N SER A 289 61.31 -50.86 18.12
CA SER A 289 61.19 -52.15 18.79
C SER A 289 61.99 -52.09 20.10
N LEU A 290 61.27 -51.91 21.20
CA LEU A 290 61.89 -51.79 22.53
C LEU A 290 62.74 -53.03 22.86
N GLU A 291 62.34 -54.20 22.37
CA GLU A 291 63.03 -55.47 22.56
C GLU A 291 64.37 -55.54 21.81
N GLU A 292 64.43 -55.21 20.50
CA GLU A 292 65.70 -55.26 19.76
C GLU A 292 66.68 -54.19 20.26
N LEU A 293 66.17 -53.04 20.70
CA LEU A 293 66.95 -51.97 21.31
C LEU A 293 67.52 -52.42 22.67
N GLY A 294 66.75 -53.17 23.46
CA GLY A 294 67.24 -53.81 24.68
C GLY A 294 68.37 -54.83 24.43
N GLU A 295 68.23 -55.64 23.39
CA GLU A 295 69.22 -56.67 23.06
C GLU A 295 70.52 -56.10 22.47
N THR A 296 70.41 -55.17 21.52
CA THR A 296 71.55 -54.52 20.84
C THR A 296 72.27 -53.55 21.76
N LEU A 297 71.54 -52.59 22.35
CA LEU A 297 72.13 -51.59 23.24
C LEU A 297 72.61 -52.23 24.55
N GLY A 298 71.92 -53.25 25.06
CA GLY A 298 72.39 -54.02 26.22
C GLY A 298 73.72 -54.76 25.96
N ALA A 299 73.93 -55.24 24.73
CA ALA A 299 75.19 -55.84 24.33
C ALA A 299 76.31 -54.78 24.15
N GLU A 300 76.02 -53.66 23.50
CA GLU A 300 76.96 -52.55 23.30
C GLU A 300 77.37 -51.89 24.63
N LEU A 301 76.41 -51.63 25.53
CA LEU A 301 76.67 -51.07 26.86
C LEU A 301 77.51 -52.02 27.71
N ARG A 302 77.27 -53.33 27.61
CA ARG A 302 78.11 -54.33 28.29
C ARG A 302 79.54 -54.28 27.74
N GLU A 303 79.70 -54.25 26.42
CA GLU A 303 81.04 -54.18 25.80
C GLU A 303 81.77 -52.87 26.16
N PHE A 304 81.05 -51.76 26.19
CA PHE A 304 81.57 -50.46 26.62
C PHE A 304 82.02 -50.49 28.09
N ILE A 305 81.17 -50.98 28.99
CA ILE A 305 81.49 -51.12 30.42
C ILE A 305 82.69 -52.04 30.59
N LEU A 306 82.81 -53.13 29.84
CA LEU A 306 83.96 -54.02 29.91
C LEU A 306 85.26 -53.36 29.44
N LYS A 307 85.22 -52.54 28.38
CA LYS A 307 86.40 -51.82 27.85
C LYS A 307 86.86 -50.69 28.77
N ASP A 308 85.93 -49.98 29.41
CA ASP A 308 86.23 -48.85 30.29
C ASP A 308 86.48 -49.27 31.75
N SER A 309 85.98 -50.45 32.11
CA SER A 309 86.20 -51.07 33.41
C SER A 309 87.67 -51.45 33.57
N LYS A 310 88.36 -50.76 34.49
CA LYS A 310 89.66 -51.18 35.02
C LYS A 310 89.59 -52.40 35.94
N VAL A 311 88.42 -53.05 36.03
CA VAL A 311 88.21 -54.23 36.86
C VAL A 311 88.74 -55.46 36.14
N PRO A 312 89.61 -56.28 36.77
CA PRO A 312 90.12 -57.51 36.17
C PRO A 312 88.99 -58.45 35.75
N ASP A 313 89.11 -59.06 34.56
CA ASP A 313 88.10 -59.97 33.98
C ASP A 313 87.62 -61.06 34.95
N MET A 314 88.51 -61.54 35.81
CA MET A 314 88.23 -62.59 36.80
C MET A 314 87.18 -62.16 37.86
N VAL A 315 87.09 -60.87 38.17
CA VAL A 315 86.09 -60.32 39.10
C VAL A 315 84.76 -60.15 38.39
N ILE A 316 84.78 -59.71 37.13
CA ILE A 316 83.56 -59.55 36.33
C ILE A 316 82.93 -60.91 36.03
N ASP A 317 83.73 -61.93 35.72
CA ASP A 317 83.26 -63.31 35.56
C ASP A 317 82.74 -63.90 36.87
N GLY A 318 83.37 -63.56 38.00
CA GLY A 318 82.91 -63.96 39.33
C GLY A 318 81.54 -63.38 39.67
N VAL A 319 81.33 -62.09 39.45
CA VAL A 319 80.06 -61.40 39.70
C VAL A 319 79.00 -61.78 38.64
N GLY A 320 79.42 -62.05 37.41
CA GLY A 320 78.56 -62.52 36.31
C GLY A 320 77.84 -63.83 36.60
N LYS A 321 78.34 -64.66 37.52
CA LYS A 321 77.65 -65.87 38.00
C LYS A 321 76.43 -65.57 38.88
N PHE A 322 76.37 -64.38 39.47
CA PHE A 322 75.28 -63.94 40.34
C PHE A 322 74.37 -62.90 39.67
N ILE A 323 74.91 -62.12 38.73
CA ILE A 323 74.20 -61.03 38.05
C ILE A 323 74.44 -61.11 36.55
N ASP A 324 73.37 -61.33 35.79
CA ASP A 324 73.40 -61.24 34.34
C ASP A 324 73.35 -59.77 33.90
N PHE A 325 74.53 -59.15 33.83
CA PHE A 325 74.67 -57.74 33.42
C PHE A 325 74.07 -57.46 32.04
N LYS A 326 74.11 -58.42 31.10
CA LYS A 326 73.52 -58.24 29.78
C LYS A 326 72.02 -58.06 29.89
N LYS A 327 71.36 -58.91 30.68
CA LYS A 327 69.92 -58.83 30.93
C LYS A 327 69.52 -57.53 31.66
N TYR A 328 70.25 -57.14 32.70
CA TYR A 328 69.94 -55.91 33.45
C TYR A 328 70.18 -54.63 32.64
N LEU A 329 71.26 -54.55 31.88
CA LEU A 329 71.54 -53.41 30.99
C LEU A 329 70.53 -53.35 29.85
N GLY A 330 70.13 -54.49 29.28
CA GLY A 330 69.06 -54.55 28.29
C GLY A 330 67.72 -54.07 28.85
N MET A 331 67.33 -54.51 30.04
CA MET A 331 66.13 -54.00 30.72
C MET A 331 66.20 -52.50 31.04
N ALA A 332 67.38 -51.98 31.39
CA ALA A 332 67.57 -50.55 31.63
C ALA A 332 67.47 -49.73 30.34
N ALA A 333 68.01 -50.24 29.23
CA ALA A 333 67.87 -49.65 27.90
C ALA A 333 66.41 -49.62 27.43
N VAL A 334 65.67 -50.72 27.61
CA VAL A 334 64.22 -50.82 27.34
C VAL A 334 63.46 -49.77 28.13
N ARG A 335 63.63 -49.72 29.46
CA ARG A 335 62.94 -48.74 30.32
C ARG A 335 63.31 -47.30 29.98
N GLY A 336 64.57 -47.05 29.64
CA GLY A 336 65.03 -45.73 29.19
C GLY A 336 64.33 -45.30 27.90
N ALA A 337 64.22 -46.21 26.93
CA ALA A 337 63.52 -45.98 25.67
C ALA A 337 62.01 -45.78 25.86
N GLU A 338 61.36 -46.58 26.72
CA GLU A 338 59.95 -46.40 27.10
C GLU A 338 59.68 -45.02 27.72
N THR A 339 60.54 -44.60 28.65
CA THR A 339 60.40 -43.31 29.33
C THR A 339 60.63 -42.15 28.35
N ALA A 340 61.59 -42.29 27.43
CA ALA A 340 61.83 -41.31 26.38
C ALA A 340 60.63 -41.22 25.42
N LEU A 341 60.07 -42.35 24.99
CA LEU A 341 58.86 -42.41 24.17
C LEU A 341 57.66 -41.77 24.87
N SER A 342 57.42 -42.08 26.15
CA SER A 342 56.32 -41.48 26.93
C SER A 342 56.49 -39.97 27.09
N ASN A 343 57.72 -39.48 27.27
CA ASN A 343 57.99 -38.04 27.36
C ASN A 343 57.79 -37.33 26.02
N VAL A 344 58.23 -37.95 24.92
CA VAL A 344 57.98 -37.45 23.56
C VAL A 344 56.48 -37.38 23.29
N GLU A 345 55.73 -38.43 23.64
CA GLU A 345 54.27 -38.48 23.48
C GLU A 345 53.56 -37.42 24.33
N ALA A 346 53.96 -37.25 25.59
CA ALA A 346 53.39 -36.22 26.47
C ALA A 346 53.66 -34.80 25.95
N THR A 347 54.88 -34.53 25.49
CA THR A 347 55.28 -33.24 24.91
C THR A 347 54.50 -32.96 23.62
N LEU A 348 54.32 -33.98 22.76
CA LEU A 348 53.50 -33.89 21.55
C LEU A 348 52.02 -33.67 21.87
N ARG A 349 51.45 -34.40 22.84
CA ARG A 349 50.05 -34.21 23.25
C ARG A 349 49.80 -32.82 23.85
N GLN A 350 50.79 -32.24 24.52
CA GLN A 350 50.71 -30.89 25.05
C GLN A 350 50.82 -29.85 23.93
N ALA A 351 51.78 -30.01 23.01
CA ALA A 351 51.90 -29.17 21.81
C ALA A 351 50.71 -29.29 20.84
N MET A 352 49.91 -30.37 20.94
CA MET A 352 48.68 -30.58 20.18
C MET A 352 47.40 -30.08 20.88
N LYS A 353 47.48 -29.63 22.14
CA LYS A 353 46.32 -29.13 22.92
C LYS A 353 46.29 -27.61 23.05
N GLU A 354 47.44 -26.95 22.92
CA GLU A 354 47.57 -25.51 22.71
C GLU A 354 47.34 -25.16 21.24
#